data_AF-A0A973YVT7-F1
#
_entry.id   AF-A0A973YVT7-F1
#
_cell.length_a   1.000
_cell.length_b   1.000
_cell.length_c   1.000
_cell.angle_alpha   90.00
_cell.angle_beta   90.00
_cell.angle_gamma   90.00
#
_symmetry.space_group_name_H-M   'P 1'
#
loop_
_entity.id
_entity.type
_entity.pdbx_description
1 polymer ?
#
loop_
_entity_poly.entity_id
_entity_poly.type
_entity_poly.pdbx_seq_one_letter_code
_entity_poly.pdbx_strand_id
1 'polypeptide(L)'
;MQSIISLSRAALAVALFAGLGVAPATWAQSKCVLDVGASSATGEFATACGDQAVAAGQHATAIGMGAEALADRNVAVGAVANAEGLYSTALGTATEAIGVRSTAVGVHAEAAGEEATALGGGTEVTGRYATGVGS
;
A
#
# COMPACT_ATOMS: atom_id res chain seq x y z
N MET A 1 4.83 -26.06 34.75
CA MET A 1 5.68 -24.86 34.62
C MET A 1 6.53 -25.04 33.36
N GLN A 2 6.02 -24.56 32.22
CA GLN A 2 6.56 -23.43 31.42
C GLN A 2 7.81 -23.81 30.61
N SER A 3 7.99 -23.49 29.32
CA SER A 3 7.14 -23.04 28.21
C SER A 3 8.00 -23.17 26.95
N ILE A 4 7.34 -23.44 25.83
CA ILE A 4 7.86 -23.47 24.46
C ILE A 4 8.31 -22.05 24.04
N ILE A 5 9.45 -21.91 23.35
CA ILE A 5 9.68 -20.80 22.40
C ILE A 5 10.36 -21.37 21.15
N SER A 6 9.60 -21.37 20.04
CA SER A 6 10.04 -21.71 18.69
C SER A 6 10.90 -20.58 18.12
N LEU A 7 12.14 -20.88 17.75
CA LEU A 7 12.97 -19.97 16.96
C LEU A 7 12.53 -20.05 15.49
N SER A 8 11.86 -19.00 15.00
CA SER A 8 11.49 -18.85 13.59
C SER A 8 12.75 -18.54 12.76
N ARG A 9 12.77 -19.06 11.53
CA ARG A 9 13.92 -19.12 10.60
C ARG A 9 14.33 -17.76 9.99
N ALA A 10 14.22 -16.66 10.73
CA ALA A 10 14.55 -15.31 10.27
C ALA A 10 15.96 -14.83 10.70
N ALA A 11 16.65 -15.55 11.58
CA ALA A 11 17.92 -15.10 12.16
C ALA A 11 19.19 -15.56 11.40
N LEU A 12 19.06 -16.17 10.22
CA LEU A 12 20.20 -16.77 9.49
C LEU A 12 20.46 -16.08 8.14
N ALA A 13 20.67 -14.77 8.15
CA ALA A 13 21.21 -14.03 7.00
C ALA A 13 22.04 -12.82 7.46
N VAL A 14 23.06 -13.06 8.28
CA VAL A 14 24.10 -12.05 8.59
C VAL A 14 25.46 -12.73 8.54
N ALA A 15 25.98 -12.96 7.33
CA ALA A 15 27.39 -13.32 7.13
C ALA A 15 27.79 -13.10 5.66
N LEU A 16 28.27 -11.88 5.36
CA LEU A 16 29.38 -11.53 4.44
C LEU A 16 29.16 -10.14 3.82
N PHE A 17 29.31 -9.08 4.61
CA PHE A 17 29.63 -7.74 4.10
C PHE A 17 30.50 -7.01 5.10
N ALA A 18 31.70 -7.55 5.33
CA ALA A 18 32.80 -6.82 5.97
C ALA A 18 33.76 -6.41 4.85
N GLY A 19 33.65 -5.19 4.32
CA GLY A 19 34.60 -4.75 3.28
C GLY A 19 34.48 -3.35 2.70
N LEU A 20 33.28 -2.78 2.52
CA LEU A 20 33.13 -1.39 2.09
C LEU A 20 31.94 -0.77 2.82
N GLY A 21 32.18 0.33 3.53
CA GLY A 21 31.26 0.99 4.46
C GLY A 21 30.02 1.62 3.82
N VAL A 22 29.18 0.82 3.18
CA VAL A 22 27.79 1.16 2.91
C VAL A 22 26.96 0.26 3.81
N ALA A 23 26.55 0.76 4.97
CA ALA A 23 25.48 0.12 5.71
C ALA A 23 24.30 -0.02 4.74
N PRO A 24 23.63 -1.19 4.64
CA PRO A 24 22.36 -1.23 3.93
C PRO A 24 21.48 -0.19 4.62
N ALA A 25 20.99 0.78 3.85
CA ALA A 25 20.10 1.80 4.37
C ALA A 25 18.97 1.05 5.09
N THR A 26 18.98 1.07 6.42
CA THR A 26 17.83 0.63 7.20
C THR A 26 16.83 1.78 7.09
N TRP A 27 16.18 1.90 5.93
CA TRP A 27 15.06 2.81 5.76
C TRP A 27 14.08 2.42 6.86
N ALA A 28 13.87 3.36 7.78
CA ALA A 28 13.18 3.12 9.03
C ALA A 28 11.91 2.31 8.79
N GLN A 29 11.87 1.08 9.30
CA GLN A 29 10.61 0.36 9.40
C GLN A 29 9.82 1.05 10.51
N SER A 30 9.03 2.05 10.15
CA SER A 30 7.93 2.53 11.00
C SER A 30 6.96 1.37 11.15
N LYS A 31 7.26 0.48 12.09
CA LYS A 31 6.40 -0.64 12.46
C LYS A 31 5.06 -0.05 12.87
N CYS A 32 4.05 -0.24 12.03
CA CYS A 32 2.73 0.22 12.36
C CYS A 32 2.24 -0.53 13.61
N VAL A 33 1.73 0.19 14.61
CA VAL A 33 1.22 -0.43 15.85
C VAL A 33 -0.03 -1.29 15.60
N LEU A 34 -0.68 -1.12 14.44
CA LEU A 34 -1.82 -1.90 13.97
C LEU A 34 -1.43 -3.15 13.18
N ASP A 35 -0.13 -3.40 12.98
CA ASP A 35 0.32 -4.57 12.25
C ASP A 35 0.20 -5.84 13.10
N VAL A 36 -0.94 -6.51 12.96
CA VAL A 36 -1.19 -7.86 13.51
C VAL A 36 -0.73 -8.95 12.54
N GLY A 37 -0.09 -8.58 11.42
CA GLY A 37 0.29 -9.46 10.33
C GLY A 37 1.68 -9.15 9.74
N ALA A 38 1.88 -9.55 8.48
CA ALA A 38 3.11 -9.29 7.73
C ALA A 38 2.86 -8.20 6.68
N SER A 39 2.81 -6.94 7.10
CA SER A 39 2.83 -5.82 6.15
C SER A 39 4.17 -5.75 5.40
N SER A 40 4.15 -5.25 4.17
CA SER A 40 5.31 -5.18 3.27
C SER A 40 5.44 -3.80 2.64
N ALA A 41 6.44 -3.03 3.08
CA ALA A 41 6.82 -1.77 2.46
C ALA A 41 8.16 -1.96 1.73
N THR A 42 8.12 -2.18 0.41
CA THR A 42 9.32 -2.39 -0.41
C THR A 42 9.78 -1.15 -1.16
N GLY A 43 8.91 -0.16 -1.32
CA GLY A 43 9.25 1.10 -1.96
C GLY A 43 10.12 2.00 -1.08
N GLU A 44 10.95 2.83 -1.70
CA GLU A 44 11.73 3.84 -0.97
C GLU A 44 10.78 4.83 -0.28
N PHE A 45 10.98 5.06 1.03
CA PHE A 45 10.07 5.88 1.86
C PHE A 45 8.60 5.42 1.85
N ALA A 46 8.32 4.17 1.50
CA ALA A 46 6.96 3.63 1.54
C ALA A 46 6.49 3.34 2.98
N THR A 47 5.18 3.38 3.18
CA THR A 47 4.53 3.04 4.45
C THR A 47 3.47 1.98 4.20
N ALA A 48 3.63 0.81 4.81
CA ALA A 48 2.61 -0.24 4.83
C ALA A 48 2.14 -0.45 6.28
N CYS A 49 0.82 -0.51 6.50
CA CYS A 49 0.24 -0.70 7.81
C CYS A 49 -1.04 -1.55 7.73
N GLY A 50 -1.05 -2.70 8.40
CA GLY A 50 -2.19 -3.62 8.44
C GLY A 50 -1.78 -5.01 7.95
N ASP A 51 -2.53 -6.03 8.35
CA ASP A 51 -2.25 -7.40 7.91
C ASP A 51 -2.31 -7.50 6.38
N GLN A 52 -1.25 -8.04 5.77
CA GLN A 52 -1.07 -8.13 4.31
C GLN A 52 -1.10 -6.78 3.56
N ALA A 53 -0.91 -5.64 4.23
CA ALA A 53 -0.77 -4.36 3.52
C ALA A 53 0.53 -4.35 2.68
N VAL A 54 0.46 -3.89 1.44
CA VAL A 54 1.59 -3.82 0.50
C VAL A 54 1.77 -2.40 -0.02
N ALA A 55 2.91 -1.78 0.26
CA ALA A 55 3.33 -0.52 -0.32
C ALA A 55 4.59 -0.74 -1.16
N ALA A 56 4.41 -0.95 -2.46
CA ALA A 56 5.49 -1.35 -3.37
C ALA A 56 6.17 -0.18 -4.09
N GLY A 57 5.45 0.91 -4.36
CA GLY A 57 5.98 2.09 -5.03
C GLY A 57 6.78 3.03 -4.14
N GLN A 58 7.63 3.87 -4.73
CA GLN A 58 8.36 4.91 -4.01
C GLN A 58 7.38 5.92 -3.41
N HIS A 59 7.56 6.28 -2.15
CA HIS A 59 6.63 7.13 -1.38
C HIS A 59 5.18 6.61 -1.35
N ALA A 60 4.95 5.33 -1.61
CA ALA A 60 3.62 4.74 -1.55
C ALA A 60 3.14 4.58 -0.11
N THR A 61 1.85 4.74 0.13
CA THR A 61 1.22 4.55 1.44
C THR A 61 0.07 3.55 1.31
N ALA A 62 0.15 2.43 2.03
CA ALA A 62 -0.89 1.42 2.12
C ALA A 62 -1.31 1.23 3.58
N ILE A 63 -2.57 1.51 3.91
CA ILE A 63 -3.10 1.42 5.28
C ILE A 63 -4.42 0.66 5.26
N GLY A 64 -4.46 -0.53 5.88
CA GLY A 64 -5.63 -1.40 5.94
C GLY A 64 -5.24 -2.85 5.71
N MET A 65 -6.11 -3.77 6.13
CA MET A 65 -5.91 -5.20 5.84
C MET A 65 -5.98 -5.42 4.32
N GLY A 66 -4.90 -5.95 3.73
CA GLY A 66 -4.78 -6.19 2.29
C GLY A 66 -4.78 -4.91 1.44
N ALA A 67 -4.49 -3.74 2.00
CA ALA A 67 -4.37 -2.50 1.20
C ALA A 67 -3.13 -2.57 0.31
N GLU A 68 -3.24 -2.19 -0.96
CA GLU A 68 -2.18 -2.29 -1.97
C GLU A 68 -1.93 -0.92 -2.62
N ALA A 69 -0.71 -0.41 -2.49
CA ALA A 69 -0.23 0.79 -3.16
C ALA A 69 0.97 0.42 -4.05
N LEU A 70 0.69 0.10 -5.32
CA LEU A 70 1.61 -0.65 -6.19
C LEU A 70 2.56 0.22 -7.02
N ALA A 71 2.21 1.48 -7.30
CA ALA A 71 3.05 2.43 -8.05
C ALA A 71 3.51 3.62 -7.20
N ASP A 72 4.41 4.43 -7.76
CA ASP A 72 5.03 5.53 -7.04
C ASP A 72 4.02 6.59 -6.64
N ARG A 73 4.13 7.03 -5.38
CA ARG A 73 3.32 8.06 -4.73
C ARG A 73 1.83 7.71 -4.70
N ASN A 74 1.52 6.41 -4.67
CA ASN A 74 0.17 5.91 -4.49
C ASN A 74 -0.26 6.03 -3.03
N VAL A 75 -1.56 6.22 -2.83
CA VAL A 75 -2.17 6.20 -1.50
C VAL A 75 -3.35 5.23 -1.54
N ALA A 76 -3.26 4.13 -0.81
CA ALA A 76 -4.32 3.15 -0.63
C ALA A 76 -4.70 3.07 0.87
N VAL A 77 -5.90 3.48 1.21
CA VAL A 77 -6.36 3.52 2.61
C VAL A 77 -7.74 2.87 2.73
N GLY A 78 -7.80 1.74 3.42
CA GLY A 78 -8.99 0.93 3.63
C GLY A 78 -8.71 -0.56 3.44
N ALA A 79 -9.60 -1.43 3.92
CA ALA A 79 -9.44 -2.86 3.73
C ALA A 79 -9.56 -3.20 2.23
N VAL A 80 -8.55 -3.88 1.68
CA VAL A 80 -8.48 -4.26 0.26
C VAL A 80 -8.57 -3.03 -0.67
N ALA A 81 -8.15 -1.85 -0.22
CA ALA A 81 -8.01 -0.69 -1.10
C ALA A 81 -6.84 -0.91 -2.06
N ASN A 82 -7.01 -0.63 -3.34
CA ASN A 82 -6.02 -0.86 -4.37
C ASN A 82 -5.75 0.42 -5.17
N ALA A 83 -4.52 0.92 -5.09
CA ALA A 83 -4.03 2.04 -5.88
C ALA A 83 -2.91 1.52 -6.81
N GLU A 84 -3.19 1.46 -8.11
CA GLU A 84 -2.28 0.92 -9.12
C GLU A 84 -1.69 2.00 -10.02
N GLY A 85 -2.47 3.03 -10.35
CA GLY A 85 -2.01 4.07 -11.26
C GLY A 85 -0.95 4.95 -10.62
N LEU A 86 0.04 5.43 -11.39
CA LEU A 86 1.06 6.35 -10.89
C LEU A 86 0.41 7.61 -10.31
N TYR A 87 0.79 8.03 -9.10
CA TYR A 87 0.16 9.14 -8.35
C TYR A 87 -1.35 8.95 -8.06
N SER A 88 -1.83 7.71 -8.00
CA SER A 88 -3.26 7.46 -7.73
C SER A 88 -3.60 7.46 -6.25
N THR A 89 -4.87 7.70 -5.92
CA THR A 89 -5.38 7.65 -4.54
C THR A 89 -6.66 6.82 -4.47
N ALA A 90 -6.63 5.73 -3.69
CA ALA A 90 -7.78 4.90 -3.35
C ALA A 90 -8.11 5.02 -1.86
N LEU A 91 -9.31 5.50 -1.52
CA LEU A 91 -9.75 5.69 -0.14
C LEU A 91 -11.13 5.03 0.09
N GLY A 92 -11.15 3.96 0.88
CA GLY A 92 -12.34 3.19 1.20
C GLY A 92 -12.08 1.68 1.18
N THR A 93 -13.09 0.91 1.55
CA THR A 93 -13.00 -0.56 1.50
C THR A 93 -13.25 -1.04 0.07
N ALA A 94 -12.36 -1.90 -0.44
CA ALA A 94 -12.40 -2.42 -1.81
C ALA A 94 -12.47 -1.30 -2.88
N THR A 95 -11.78 -0.18 -2.65
CA THR A 95 -11.71 0.95 -3.57
C THR A 95 -10.56 0.76 -4.56
N GLU A 96 -10.76 1.12 -5.83
CA GLU A 96 -9.78 0.88 -6.90
C GLU A 96 -9.42 2.17 -7.64
N ALA A 97 -8.16 2.59 -7.56
CA ALA A 97 -7.63 3.74 -8.31
C ALA A 97 -6.58 3.23 -9.32
N ILE A 98 -7.06 2.85 -10.50
CA ILE A 98 -6.26 2.13 -11.52
C ILE A 98 -5.59 3.11 -12.49
N GLY A 99 -6.27 4.21 -12.85
CA GLY A 99 -5.76 5.20 -13.78
C GLY A 99 -4.57 6.02 -13.26
N VAL A 100 -3.67 6.44 -14.14
CA VAL A 100 -2.60 7.39 -13.78
C VAL A 100 -3.23 8.69 -13.28
N ARG A 101 -2.77 9.19 -12.12
CA ARG A 101 -3.31 10.37 -11.42
C ARG A 101 -4.82 10.26 -11.13
N SER A 102 -5.37 9.05 -11.04
CA SER A 102 -6.77 8.86 -10.71
C SER A 102 -7.02 8.97 -9.20
N THR A 103 -8.26 9.27 -8.83
CA THR A 103 -8.70 9.35 -7.43
C THR A 103 -10.01 8.61 -7.27
N ALA A 104 -10.05 7.58 -6.43
CA ALA A 104 -11.25 6.85 -6.07
C ALA A 104 -11.50 6.98 -4.56
N VAL A 105 -12.69 7.45 -4.18
CA VAL A 105 -13.08 7.65 -2.78
C VAL A 105 -14.48 7.11 -2.55
N GLY A 106 -14.60 6.04 -1.76
CA GLY A 106 -15.87 5.38 -1.47
C GLY A 106 -15.74 3.86 -1.49
N VAL A 107 -16.61 3.17 -0.75
CA VAL A 107 -16.64 1.69 -0.73
C VAL A 107 -16.95 1.19 -2.15
N HIS A 108 -16.07 0.37 -2.73
CA HIS A 108 -16.20 -0.11 -4.12
C HIS A 108 -16.19 0.99 -5.19
N ALA A 109 -15.63 2.17 -4.92
CA ALA A 109 -15.43 3.17 -5.97
C ALA A 109 -14.26 2.75 -6.89
N GLU A 110 -14.39 2.98 -8.18
CA GLU A 110 -13.39 2.64 -9.20
C GLU A 110 -13.10 3.83 -10.11
N ALA A 111 -11.84 4.27 -10.15
CA ALA A 111 -11.34 5.30 -11.06
C ALA A 111 -10.30 4.70 -12.02
N ALA A 112 -10.79 4.15 -13.14
CA ALA A 112 -10.00 3.44 -14.14
C ALA A 112 -9.42 4.35 -15.24
N GLY A 113 -10.03 5.50 -15.52
CA GLY A 113 -9.50 6.46 -16.49
C GLY A 113 -8.26 7.20 -15.97
N GLU A 114 -7.35 7.57 -16.87
CA GLU A 114 -6.28 8.54 -16.54
C GLU A 114 -6.90 9.88 -16.11
N GLU A 115 -6.42 10.44 -15.01
CA GLU A 115 -6.99 11.62 -14.34
C GLU A 115 -8.48 11.48 -13.99
N ALA A 116 -9.01 10.25 -13.92
CA ALA A 116 -10.39 10.04 -13.52
C ALA A 116 -10.58 10.29 -12.01
N THR A 117 -11.73 10.83 -11.63
CA THR A 117 -12.12 11.02 -10.24
C THR A 117 -13.45 10.34 -9.97
N ALA A 118 -13.46 9.28 -9.17
CA ALA A 118 -14.66 8.56 -8.72
C ALA A 118 -14.92 8.85 -7.23
N LEU A 119 -16.07 9.46 -6.92
CA LEU A 119 -16.48 9.78 -5.54
C LEU A 119 -17.80 9.09 -5.23
N GLY A 120 -17.97 8.51 -4.04
CA GLY A 120 -19.19 7.79 -3.63
C GLY A 120 -19.08 6.28 -3.80
N GLY A 121 -19.91 5.52 -3.09
CA GLY A 121 -19.84 4.06 -3.08
C GLY A 121 -20.30 3.46 -4.41
N GLY A 122 -19.55 2.50 -4.97
CA GLY A 122 -19.89 1.84 -6.24
C GLY A 122 -19.80 2.75 -7.47
N THR A 123 -19.21 3.94 -7.37
CA THR A 123 -19.03 4.84 -8.52
C THR A 123 -17.90 4.32 -9.41
N GLU A 124 -18.20 4.08 -10.69
CA GLU A 124 -17.21 3.66 -11.69
C GLU A 124 -16.95 4.78 -12.72
N VAL A 125 -15.69 5.14 -12.93
CA VAL A 125 -15.27 6.19 -13.87
C VAL A 125 -14.13 5.69 -14.76
N THR A 126 -14.49 5.32 -15.99
CA THR A 126 -13.55 4.79 -17.01
C THR A 126 -13.05 5.85 -18.00
N GLY A 127 -13.67 7.03 -18.04
CA GLY A 127 -13.29 8.10 -18.94
C GLY A 127 -12.01 8.82 -18.52
N ARG A 128 -11.12 9.13 -19.47
CA ARG A 128 -9.98 10.02 -19.22
C ARG A 128 -10.49 11.43 -18.89
N TYR A 129 -9.92 12.07 -17.87
CA TYR A 129 -10.35 13.38 -17.36
C TYR A 129 -11.81 13.45 -16.87
N ALA A 130 -12.46 12.30 -16.64
CA ALA A 130 -13.85 12.26 -16.23
C ALA A 130 -13.99 12.32 -14.70
N THR A 131 -15.09 12.91 -14.24
CA THR A 131 -15.46 12.92 -12.82
C THR A 131 -16.84 12.30 -12.66
N GLY A 132 -16.93 11.30 -11.79
CA GLY A 132 -18.17 10.67 -11.36
C GLY A 132 -18.41 10.90 -9.87
N VAL A 133 -19.65 11.22 -9.51
CA VAL A 133 -20.08 11.38 -8.12
C VAL A 133 -21.35 10.54 -7.92
N GLY A 134 -21.26 9.54 -7.06
CA GLY A 134 -22.33 8.62 -6.68
C GLY A 134 -22.70 8.75 -5.20
N SER A 135 -23.56 7.83 -4.73
CA SER A 135 -24.12 7.80 -3.38
C SER A 135 -23.42 6.81 -2.47
#